data_AF-A0A7K2MBL6-F1
#
_entry.id   AF-A0A7K2MBL6-F1
#
_cell.length_a   1.000
_cell.length_b   1.000
_cell.length_c   1.000
_cell.angle_alpha   90.00
_cell.angle_beta   90.00
_cell.angle_gamma   90.00
#
_symmetry.space_group_name_H-M   'P 1'
#
loop_
_entity.id
_entity.type
_entity.pdbx_description
1 polymer ?
#
loop_
_entity_poly.entity_id
_entity_poly.type
_entity_poly.pdbx_seq_one_letter_code
_entity_poly.pdbx_strand_id
1 'polypeptide(L)'
;LDPRTAAKLAGVRRRGEEAQRAASAGDLTVLIGYDLRFWRELSALFGNAYLADFLHRLRVRCWVCAVQQLRRLDDLRGLLWSGHTELVDALARGDIPAARALVAAHHAHSLSLVGRSAGA
;
A
#
# COMPACT_ATOMS: atom_id res chain seq x y z
N LEU A 1 21.52 -5.54 -4.23
CA LEU A 1 21.18 -4.21 -3.65
C LEU A 1 22.34 -3.76 -2.77
N ASP A 2 22.67 -2.47 -2.75
CA ASP A 2 23.61 -1.92 -1.75
C ASP A 2 23.10 -2.21 -0.31
N PRO A 3 23.96 -2.50 0.69
CA PRO A 3 23.55 -2.85 2.04
C PRO A 3 22.63 -1.83 2.71
N ARG A 4 22.80 -0.54 2.43
CA ARG A 4 21.94 0.53 2.96
C ARG A 4 20.54 0.44 2.37
N THR A 5 20.43 0.14 1.09
CA THR A 5 19.15 -0.06 0.40
C THR A 5 18.45 -1.32 0.91
N ALA A 6 19.20 -2.41 1.13
CA ALA A 6 18.65 -3.64 1.71
C ALA A 6 18.10 -3.41 3.14
N ALA A 7 18.82 -2.67 3.98
CA ALA A 7 18.37 -2.35 5.34
C ALA A 7 17.09 -1.48 5.34
N LYS A 8 17.02 -0.47 4.46
CA LYS A 8 15.80 0.33 4.30
C LYS A 8 14.63 -0.54 3.80
N LEU A 9 14.88 -1.42 2.84
CA LEU A 9 13.87 -2.31 2.28
C LEU A 9 13.35 -3.31 3.34
N ALA A 10 14.19 -3.78 4.26
CA ALA A 10 13.77 -4.59 5.40
C ALA A 10 12.83 -3.82 6.37
N GLY A 11 13.08 -2.52 6.57
CA GLY A 11 12.17 -1.63 7.31
C GLY A 11 10.81 -1.47 6.62
N VAL A 12 10.81 -1.31 5.30
CA VAL A 12 9.59 -1.28 4.48
C VAL A 12 8.85 -2.62 4.58
N ARG A 13 9.57 -3.74 4.52
CA ARG A 13 9.01 -5.08 4.62
C ARG A 13 8.22 -5.29 5.90
N ARG A 14 8.77 -4.92 7.07
CA ARG A 14 8.06 -5.03 8.35
C ARG A 14 6.75 -4.25 8.37
N ARG A 15 6.72 -3.07 7.77
CA ARG A 15 5.47 -2.27 7.64
C ARG A 15 4.48 -2.91 6.69
N GLY A 16 4.97 -3.54 5.63
CA GLY A 16 4.17 -4.33 4.71
C GLY A 16 3.54 -5.54 5.38
N GLU A 17 4.27 -6.23 6.26
CA GLU A 17 3.72 -7.36 7.04
C GLU A 17 2.57 -6.92 7.94
N GLU A 18 2.71 -5.81 8.66
CA GLU A 18 1.63 -5.29 9.50
C GLU A 18 0.43 -4.81 8.67
N ALA A 19 0.67 -4.16 7.52
CA ALA A 19 -0.40 -3.77 6.60
C ALA A 19 -1.14 -5.00 6.06
N GLN A 20 -0.41 -6.03 5.63
CA GLN A 20 -0.98 -7.28 5.12
C GLN A 20 -1.79 -8.00 6.19
N ARG A 21 -1.27 -8.12 7.42
CA ARG A 21 -2.03 -8.72 8.54
C ARG A 21 -3.32 -7.96 8.82
N ALA A 22 -3.25 -6.62 8.88
CA ALA A 22 -4.42 -5.79 9.10
C ALA A 22 -5.45 -5.92 7.96
N ALA A 23 -5.01 -5.95 6.71
CA ALA A 23 -5.86 -6.18 5.55
C ALA A 23 -6.56 -7.55 5.60
N SER A 24 -5.82 -8.61 5.93
CA SER A 24 -6.38 -9.96 6.09
C SER A 24 -7.34 -10.08 7.27
N ALA A 25 -7.12 -9.31 8.34
CA ALA A 25 -7.99 -9.27 9.52
C ALA A 25 -9.21 -8.34 9.37
N GLY A 26 -9.23 -7.48 8.33
CA GLY A 26 -10.26 -6.46 8.18
C GLY A 26 -10.09 -5.24 9.10
N ASP A 27 -8.94 -5.07 9.75
CA ASP A 27 -8.67 -3.94 10.63
C ASP A 27 -8.30 -2.70 9.81
N LEU A 28 -9.33 -1.94 9.45
CA LEU A 28 -9.20 -0.77 8.60
C LEU A 28 -8.32 0.34 9.20
N THR A 29 -8.43 0.58 10.51
CA THR A 29 -7.67 1.67 11.16
C THR A 29 -6.18 1.35 11.17
N VAL A 30 -5.83 0.12 11.53
CA VAL A 30 -4.43 -0.34 11.52
C VAL A 30 -3.89 -0.40 10.10
N LEU A 31 -4.66 -0.89 9.14
CA LEU A 31 -4.27 -0.94 7.73
C LEU A 31 -3.90 0.45 7.20
N ILE A 32 -4.77 1.46 7.38
CA ILE A 32 -4.52 2.81 6.86
C ILE A 32 -3.19 3.36 7.38
N GLY A 33 -2.95 3.20 8.69
CA GLY A 33 -1.73 3.69 9.32
C GLY A 33 -0.46 3.00 8.78
N TYR A 34 -0.50 1.69 8.53
CA TYR A 34 0.64 0.96 7.98
C TYR A 34 0.80 1.12 6.47
N ASP A 35 -0.28 1.19 5.69
CA ASP A 35 -0.25 1.46 4.25
C ASP A 35 0.41 2.82 3.96
N LEU A 36 -0.01 3.87 4.68
CA LEU A 36 0.58 5.21 4.52
C LEU A 36 2.08 5.23 4.83
N ARG A 37 2.51 4.54 5.89
CA ARG A 37 3.93 4.43 6.27
C ARG A 37 4.73 3.60 5.27
N PHE A 38 4.16 2.46 4.83
CA PHE A 38 4.75 1.59 3.83
C PHE A 38 5.07 2.34 2.54
N TRP A 39 4.06 3.00 1.95
CA TRP A 39 4.25 3.69 0.67
C TRP A 39 5.17 4.90 0.78
N ARG A 40 5.10 5.65 1.88
CA ARG A 40 6.00 6.78 2.12
C ARG A 40 7.46 6.33 2.14
N GLU A 41 7.77 5.27 2.89
CA GLU A 41 9.14 4.76 2.98
C GLU A 41 9.60 4.09 1.70
N LEU A 42 8.71 3.36 1.02
CA LEU A 42 9.01 2.75 -0.26
C LEU A 42 9.33 3.81 -1.33
N SER A 43 8.51 4.85 -1.46
CA SER A 43 8.75 5.95 -2.41
C SER A 43 10.03 6.72 -2.10
N ALA A 44 10.39 6.87 -0.82
CA ALA A 44 11.63 7.54 -0.41
C ALA A 44 12.91 6.77 -0.83
N LEU A 45 12.83 5.48 -1.17
CA LEU A 45 13.97 4.72 -1.68
C LEU A 45 14.47 5.23 -3.05
N PHE A 46 13.58 5.81 -3.86
CA PHE A 46 13.88 6.18 -5.24
C PHE A 46 14.39 7.64 -5.41
N GLY A 47 14.68 8.32 -4.30
CA GLY A 47 15.51 9.54 -4.28
C GLY A 47 14.82 10.87 -4.61
N ASN A 48 13.55 10.86 -5.05
CA ASN A 48 12.81 12.11 -5.28
C ASN A 48 11.89 12.43 -4.09
N ALA A 49 12.40 13.23 -3.15
CA ALA A 49 11.67 13.63 -1.94
C ALA A 49 10.37 14.39 -2.26
N TYR A 50 10.39 15.26 -3.26
CA TYR A 50 9.19 16.00 -3.69
C TYR A 50 8.09 15.08 -4.18
N LEU A 51 8.45 14.09 -5.02
CA LEU A 51 7.52 13.10 -5.51
C LEU A 51 7.00 12.21 -4.36
N ALA A 52 7.87 11.76 -3.47
CA ALA A 52 7.48 10.95 -2.32
C ALA A 52 6.47 11.68 -1.42
N ASP A 53 6.71 12.95 -1.11
CA ASP A 53 5.80 13.78 -0.31
C ASP A 53 4.49 14.07 -1.03
N PHE A 54 4.55 14.33 -2.34
CA PHE A 54 3.34 14.50 -3.16
C PHE A 54 2.48 13.24 -3.15
N LEU A 55 3.07 12.07 -3.41
CA LEU A 55 2.38 10.77 -3.39
C LEU A 55 1.81 10.45 -2.01
N HIS A 56 2.53 10.76 -0.94
CA HIS A 56 2.03 10.59 0.43
C HIS A 56 0.78 11.44 0.68
N ARG A 57 0.82 12.74 0.35
CA ARG A 57 -0.35 13.63 0.50
C ARG A 57 -1.54 13.21 -0.35
N LEU A 58 -1.30 12.80 -1.59
CA LEU A 58 -2.34 12.26 -2.47
C LEU A 58 -3.00 11.04 -1.83
N ARG A 59 -2.20 10.09 -1.35
CA ARG A 59 -2.69 8.86 -0.72
C ARG A 59 -3.51 9.11 0.54
N VAL A 60 -3.11 10.07 1.38
CA VAL A 60 -3.92 10.51 2.54
C VAL A 60 -5.31 10.95 2.08
N ARG A 61 -5.40 11.77 1.02
CA ARG A 61 -6.69 12.22 0.47
C ARG A 61 -7.51 11.07 -0.12
N CYS A 62 -6.88 10.12 -0.81
CA CYS A 62 -7.55 8.92 -1.30
C CYS A 62 -8.15 8.10 -0.15
N TRP A 63 -7.41 7.92 0.95
CA TRP A 63 -7.91 7.21 2.13
C TRP A 63 -9.05 7.95 2.83
N VAL A 64 -9.01 9.28 2.92
CA VAL A 64 -10.15 10.07 3.45
C VAL A 64 -11.44 9.80 2.67
N CYS A 65 -11.36 9.61 1.35
CA CYS A 65 -12.52 9.23 0.54
C CYS A 65 -12.94 7.77 0.77
N ALA A 66 -11.99 6.83 0.63
CA ALA A 66 -12.27 5.40 0.70
C ALA A 66 -12.75 4.94 2.08
N VAL A 67 -12.20 5.50 3.17
CA VAL A 67 -12.53 5.08 4.54
C VAL A 67 -14.00 5.30 4.89
N GLN A 68 -14.63 6.36 4.36
CA GLN A 68 -16.05 6.63 4.60
C GLN A 68 -16.94 5.54 4.02
N GLN A 69 -16.56 4.99 2.87
CA GLN A 69 -17.31 3.92 2.21
C GLN A 69 -17.03 2.56 2.85
N LEU A 70 -15.76 2.25 3.13
CA LEU A 70 -15.36 0.99 3.75
C LEU A 70 -15.98 0.80 5.14
N ARG A 71 -16.16 1.89 5.92
CA ARG A 71 -16.82 1.83 7.23
C ARG A 71 -18.30 1.47 7.18
N ARG A 72 -18.92 1.45 6.00
CA ARG A 72 -20.33 1.05 5.82
C ARG A 72 -20.49 -0.44 5.56
N LEU A 73 -19.39 -1.18 5.43
CA LEU A 73 -19.38 -2.63 5.19
C LEU A 73 -19.14 -3.36 6.51
N ASP A 74 -19.88 -4.44 6.74
CA ASP A 74 -19.81 -5.22 7.99
C ASP A 74 -18.56 -6.13 8.06
N ASP A 75 -18.03 -6.56 6.92
CA ASP A 75 -16.82 -7.36 6.82
C ASP A 75 -15.91 -6.86 5.70
N LEU A 76 -14.64 -6.63 6.05
CA LEU A 76 -13.61 -6.13 5.15
C LEU A 76 -12.56 -7.20 4.78
N ARG A 77 -12.64 -8.38 5.39
CA ARG A 77 -11.69 -9.47 5.12
C ARG A 77 -11.79 -9.89 3.66
N GLY A 78 -10.64 -9.96 2.99
CA GLY A 78 -10.55 -10.26 1.55
C GLY A 78 -10.98 -9.11 0.62
N LEU A 79 -11.51 -8.00 1.16
CA LEU A 79 -11.85 -6.80 0.38
C LEU A 79 -10.72 -5.79 0.31
N LEU A 80 -9.68 -5.95 1.13
CA LEU A 80 -8.55 -5.03 1.26
C LEU A 80 -7.32 -5.61 0.55
N TRP A 81 -6.54 -4.75 -0.14
CA TRP A 81 -5.31 -5.16 -0.79
C TRP A 81 -4.24 -5.57 0.22
N SER A 82 -3.61 -6.72 -0.01
CA SER A 82 -2.68 -7.37 0.92
C SER A 82 -1.32 -7.70 0.30
N GLY A 83 -1.02 -7.20 -0.90
CA GLY A 83 0.18 -7.53 -1.68
C GLY A 83 1.47 -6.80 -1.27
N HIS A 84 1.54 -6.26 -0.04
CA HIS A 84 2.63 -5.38 0.39
C HIS A 84 3.97 -6.11 0.44
N THR A 85 3.99 -7.35 0.92
CA THR A 85 5.24 -8.12 1.09
C THR A 85 5.73 -8.66 -0.25
N GLU A 86 4.83 -9.12 -1.12
CA GLU A 86 5.15 -9.57 -2.47
C GLU A 86 5.84 -8.46 -3.28
N LEU A 87 5.39 -7.20 -3.11
CA LEU A 87 6.01 -6.04 -3.77
C LEU A 87 7.44 -5.82 -3.27
N VAL A 88 7.65 -5.91 -1.97
CA VAL A 88 8.99 -5.76 -1.38
C VAL A 88 9.91 -6.89 -1.83
N ASP A 89 9.41 -8.11 -1.87
CA ASP A 89 10.18 -9.28 -2.28
C ASP A 89 10.54 -9.22 -3.78
N ALA A 90 9.62 -8.76 -4.64
CA ALA A 90 9.91 -8.51 -6.05
C ALA A 90 11.01 -7.47 -6.24
N LEU A 91 10.95 -6.35 -5.50
CA LEU A 91 11.98 -5.31 -5.53
C LEU A 91 13.32 -5.81 -4.98
N ALA A 92 13.31 -6.65 -3.94
CA ALA A 92 14.52 -7.25 -3.37
C ALA A 92 15.23 -8.15 -4.38
N ARG A 93 14.48 -8.90 -5.19
CA ARG A 93 14.98 -9.75 -6.27
C ARG A 93 15.35 -8.98 -7.55
N GLY A 94 15.02 -7.68 -7.63
CA GLY A 94 15.19 -6.90 -8.86
C GLY A 94 14.19 -7.26 -9.97
N ASP A 95 13.09 -7.94 -9.62
CA ASP A 95 12.03 -8.33 -10.55
C ASP A 95 11.10 -7.14 -10.83
N ILE A 96 11.57 -6.27 -11.73
CA ILE A 96 10.85 -5.06 -12.12
C ILE A 96 9.48 -5.37 -12.76
N PRO A 97 9.34 -6.37 -13.66
CA PRO A 97 8.03 -6.75 -14.17
C PRO A 97 7.02 -7.10 -13.07
N ALA A 98 7.41 -7.96 -12.11
CA ALA A 98 6.52 -8.33 -11.00
C ALA A 98 6.18 -7.13 -10.11
N ALA A 99 7.17 -6.28 -9.78
CA ALA A 99 6.95 -5.09 -8.99
C ALA A 99 5.96 -4.12 -9.67
N ARG A 100 6.08 -3.92 -11.00
CA ARG A 100 5.14 -3.08 -11.77
C ARG A 100 3.74 -3.68 -11.79
N ALA A 101 3.61 -4.99 -11.96
CA ALA A 101 2.32 -5.67 -11.91
C ALA A 101 1.64 -5.50 -10.54
N LEU A 102 2.38 -5.62 -9.44
CA LEU A 102 1.86 -5.45 -8.08
C LEU A 102 1.43 -4.01 -7.79
N VAL A 103 2.20 -3.01 -8.26
CA VAL A 103 1.79 -1.59 -8.16
C VAL A 103 0.53 -1.32 -8.98
N ALA A 104 0.43 -1.88 -10.19
CA ALA A 104 -0.76 -1.75 -11.01
C ALA A 104 -1.98 -2.42 -10.35
N ALA A 105 -1.82 -3.61 -9.78
CA ALA A 105 -2.86 -4.31 -9.03
C ALA A 105 -3.33 -3.50 -7.82
N HIS A 106 -2.40 -2.89 -7.07
CA HIS A 106 -2.73 -1.99 -5.97
C HIS A 106 -3.59 -0.80 -6.46
N HIS A 107 -3.19 -0.13 -7.55
CA HIS A 107 -3.96 1.01 -8.08
C HIS A 107 -5.34 0.59 -8.60
N ALA A 108 -5.42 -0.52 -9.33
CA ALA A 108 -6.69 -1.07 -9.81
C ALA A 108 -7.61 -1.42 -8.63
N HIS A 109 -7.05 -1.99 -7.57
CA HIS A 109 -7.79 -2.26 -6.35
C HIS A 109 -8.32 -0.97 -5.70
N SER A 110 -7.47 0.05 -5.51
CA SER A 110 -7.89 1.35 -4.96
C SER A 110 -9.02 1.97 -5.78
N LEU A 111 -8.93 1.91 -7.12
CA LEU A 111 -9.98 2.38 -8.01
C LEU A 111 -11.26 1.55 -7.88
N SER A 112 -11.17 0.24 -7.69
CA SER A 112 -12.34 -0.62 -7.47
C SER A 112 -13.12 -0.28 -6.20
N LEU A 113 -12.44 0.21 -5.15
CA LEU A 113 -13.09 0.64 -3.91
C LEU A 113 -13.90 1.92 -4.12
N VAL A 114 -13.43 2.81 -4.99
CA VAL A 114 -14.16 4.02 -5.39
C VAL A 114 -15.24 3.71 -6.43
N GLY A 115 -14.98 2.85 -7.40
CA GLY A 115 -15.94 2.45 -8.43
C GLY A 115 -17.17 1.74 -7.85
N ARG A 116 -16.98 0.90 -6.82
CA ARG A 116 -18.09 0.30 -6.05
C ARG A 116 -18.99 1.32 -5.35
N SER A 117 -18.54 2.58 -5.21
CA SER A 117 -19.31 3.66 -4.59
C SER A 117 -20.03 4.59 -5.57
N ALA A 118 -19.79 4.46 -6.88
CA ALA A 118 -20.48 5.27 -7.91
C ALA A 118 -21.71 4.56 -8.53
N GLY A 119 -21.99 3.33 -8.11
CA GLY A 119 -23.08 2.48 -8.63
C GLY A 119 -24.09 2.03 -7.56
N ALA A 120 -24.20 2.74 -6.44
CA ALA A 120 -25.19 2.50 -5.39
C ALA A 120 -26.09 3.73 -5.20
#